data_AF-A0A2U9IJ74-F1
#
_entry.id   AF-A0A2U9IJ74-F1
#
_cell.length_a   1.000
_cell.length_b   1.000
_cell.length_c   1.000
_cell.angle_alpha   90.00
_cell.angle_beta   90.00
_cell.angle_gamma   90.00
#
_symmetry.space_group_name_H-M   'P 1'
#
loop_
_entity.id
_entity.type
_entity.pdbx_description
1 polymer ?
#
loop_
_entity_poly.entity_id
_entity_poly.type
_entity_poly.pdbx_seq_one_letter_code
_entity_poly.pdbx_strand_id
1 'polypeptide(L)' 'MRIGIKDEGLKCEHCGAPITEEDMYIREINGTKHYFCCSHCADAYEREK' A
#
# COMPACT_ATOMS: atom_id res chain seq x y z
N MET A 1 5.41 20.29 -21.85
CA MET A 1 6.05 19.04 -21.40
C MET A 1 5.01 18.19 -20.69
N ARG A 2 4.46 17.18 -21.36
CA ARG A 2 3.51 16.22 -20.77
C ARG A 2 4.25 14.89 -20.64
N ILE A 3 4.86 14.65 -19.49
CA ILE A 3 5.37 13.33 -19.14
C ILE A 3 4.93 13.09 -17.69
N GLY A 4 3.61 12.96 -17.52
CA GLY A 4 3.08 12.37 -16.29
C GLY A 4 3.25 10.87 -16.46
N ILE A 5 4.40 10.35 -16.05
CA ILE A 5 4.62 8.91 -15.92
C ILE A 5 3.58 8.46 -14.90
N LYS A 6 2.50 7.86 -15.40
CA LYS A 6 1.58 7.11 -14.56
C LYS A 6 2.29 5.80 -14.29
N ASP A 7 3.16 5.81 -13.29
CA ASP A 7 3.52 4.59 -12.59
C ASP A 7 2.23 4.12 -11.93
N GLU A 8 1.47 3.30 -12.66
CA GLU A 8 0.32 2.52 -12.16
C GLU A 8 0.83 1.36 -11.28
N GLY A 9 1.86 1.62 -10.47
CA GLY A 9 2.38 0.71 -9.46
C GLY A 9 1.45 0.66 -8.26
N LEU A 10 1.51 -0.45 -7.54
CA LEU A 10 0.88 -0.60 -6.23
C LEU A 10 1.34 0.53 -5.32
N LYS A 11 0.41 1.16 -4.61
CA LYS A 11 0.72 2.23 -3.65
C LYS A 11 0.18 1.84 -2.30
N CYS A 12 0.89 2.24 -1.25
CA CYS A 12 0.48 1.99 0.11
C CYS A 12 -0.87 2.65 0.37
N GLU A 13 -1.85 1.86 0.79
CA GLU A 13 -3.19 2.37 1.09
C GLU A 13 -3.20 3.32 2.29
N HIS A 14 -2.18 3.24 3.15
CA HIS A 14 -2.03 4.12 4.30
C HIS A 14 -1.29 5.43 3.95
N CYS A 15 -0.14 5.38 3.28
CA CYS A 15 0.73 6.55 3.10
C CYS A 15 0.92 6.99 1.64
N GLY A 16 0.43 6.23 0.67
CA GLY A 16 0.57 6.53 -0.76
C GLY A 16 1.98 6.30 -1.33
N ALA A 17 2.91 5.77 -0.54
CA ALA A 17 4.25 5.41 -1.00
C ALA A 17 4.17 4.37 -2.13
N PRO A 18 5.02 4.46 -3.16
CA PRO A 18 5.10 3.43 -4.20
C PRO A 18 5.59 2.13 -3.59
N ILE A 19 4.95 1.03 -3.98
CA ILE A 19 5.26 -0.33 -3.56
C ILE A 19 5.55 -1.16 -4.81
N THR A 20 6.58 -1.97 -4.74
CA THR A 20 6.90 -3.01 -5.73
C THR A 20 6.24 -4.33 -5.32
N GLU A 21 6.04 -5.24 -6.27
CA GLU A 21 5.51 -6.58 -5.96
C GLU A 21 6.43 -7.39 -5.04
N GLU A 22 7.70 -7.00 -4.93
CA GLU A 22 8.73 -7.65 -4.11
C GLU A 22 8.69 -7.16 -2.65
N ASP A 23 8.42 -5.87 -2.43
CA ASP A 23 8.38 -5.24 -1.10
C ASP A 23 6.95 -5.01 -0.58
N MET A 24 5.96 -5.61 -1.24
CA MET A 24 4.56 -5.44 -0.84
C MET A 24 4.23 -6.20 0.44
N TYR A 25 3.81 -5.45 1.45
CA TYR A 25 3.31 -6.00 2.68
C TYR A 25 1.79 -6.20 2.59
N ILE A 26 1.37 -7.46 2.50
CA ILE A 26 -0.04 -7.84 2.38
C ILE A 26 -0.59 -8.16 3.77
N ARG A 27 -1.68 -7.52 4.15
CA ARG A 27 -2.38 -7.77 5.42
C ARG A 27 -3.86 -7.99 5.16
N GLU A 28 -4.44 -9.01 5.80
CA GLU A 28 -5.88 -9.23 5.73
C GLU A 28 -6.58 -8.52 6.88
N ILE A 29 -7.45 -7.56 6.56
CA ILE A 29 -8.18 -6.73 7.52
C ILE A 29 -9.66 -6.80 7.14
N ASN A 30 -10.51 -7.20 8.08
CA ASN A 30 -11.95 -7.41 7.81
C ASN A 30 -12.23 -8.38 6.63
N GLY A 31 -11.37 -9.38 6.42
CA GLY A 31 -11.49 -10.34 5.31
C GLY A 31 -11.12 -9.76 3.93
N THR A 32 -10.56 -8.55 3.87
CA THR A 32 -10.04 -7.94 2.65
C THR A 32 -8.52 -7.88 2.72
N LYS A 33 -7.84 -8.24 1.62
CA LYS A 33 -6.38 -8.10 1.51
C LYS A 33 -6.05 -6.66 1.14
N HIS A 34 -5.26 -6.03 2.00
CA HIS A 34 -4.78 -4.67 1.88
C HIS A 34 -3.28 -4.65 1.64
N TYR A 35 -2.82 -3.64 0.90
CA TYR A 35 -1.44 -3.53 0.42
C TYR A 35 -0.72 -2.33 1.04
N PHE A 36 0.41 -2.61 1.68
CA PHE A 36 1.18 -1.61 2.41
C PHE A 36 2.66 -1.66 2.05
N CYS A 37 3.35 -0.53 2.20
CA CYS A 37 4.79 -0.47 2.00
C CYS A 37 5.59 -1.05 3.17
N CYS A 38 4.93 -1.24 4.33
CA CYS A 38 5.56 -1.75 5.55
C CYS A 38 4.50 -2.26 6.53
N SER A 39 4.96 -3.06 7.50
CA SER A 39 4.12 -3.57 8.60
C SER A 39 3.54 -2.45 9.46
N HIS A 40 4.27 -1.36 9.71
CA HIS A 40 3.75 -0.22 10.47
C HIS A 40 2.50 0.42 9.85
N CYS A 41 2.47 0.56 8.51
CA CYS A 41 1.32 1.10 7.81
C CYS A 41 0.11 0.16 7.91
N ALA A 42 0.35 -1.15 7.82
CA ALA A 42 -0.70 -2.15 8.01
C ALA A 42 -1.25 -2.14 9.44
N ASP A 43 -0.39 -2.11 10.46
CA ASP A 43 -0.78 -2.04 11.88
C ASP A 43 -1.55 -0.75 12.20
N ALA A 44 -1.13 0.39 11.65
CA ALA A 44 -1.89 1.64 11.81
C ALA A 44 -3.28 1.53 11.17
N TYR A 45 -3.37 1.02 9.94
CA TYR A 45 -4.64 0.84 9.24
C TYR A 45 -5.56 -0.18 9.94
N GLU A 46 -5.01 -1.28 10.46
CA GLU A 46 -5.75 -2.32 11.19
C GLU A 46 -6.31 -1.78 12.52
N ARG A 47 -5.55 -0.93 13.23
CA ARG A 47 -6.00 -0.32 14.49
C ARG A 47 -7.13 0.70 14.32
N GLU A 48 -7.27 1.28 13.13
CA GLU A 48 -8.31 2.27 12.81
C GLU A 48 -9.60 1.64 12.21
N LYS A 49 -9.59 0.32 11.93
CA LYS A 49 -10.67 -0.43 11.26
C LYS A 49 -11.41 -1.36 12.20
#